data_AF-A0A382IXT0-F1
#
_entry.id   AF-A0A382IXT0-F1
#
_cell.length_a   1.000
_cell.length_b   1.000
_cell.length_c   1.000
_cell.angle_alpha   90.00
_cell.angle_beta   90.00
_cell.angle_gamma   90.00
#
_symmetry.space_group_name_H-M   'P 1'
#
loop_
_entity.id
_entity.type
_entity.pdbx_description
1 polymer ?
#
loop_
_entity_poly.entity_id
_entity_poly.type
_entity_poly.pdbx_seq_one_letter_code
_entity_poly.pdbx_strand_id
1 'polypeptide(L)' 'MILLDKPPGPTSHQTVAWVKQILEIPKAAHSGTLDPQVTGVLPLGLGEGTK' A
#
# COMPACT_ATOMS: atom_id res chain seq x y z
N MET A 1 -10.65 2.32 1.55
CA MET A 1 -9.65 2.41 0.45
C MET A 1 -8.85 3.67 0.66
N ILE A 2 -7.54 3.64 0.40
CA ILE A 2 -6.65 4.81 0.44
C ILE A 2 -5.91 4.90 -0.90
N LEU A 3 -5.74 6.11 -1.41
CA LEU A 3 -4.85 6.39 -2.55
C LEU A 3 -3.53 6.90 -1.97
N LEU A 4 -2.53 6.03 -1.90
CA LEU A 4 -1.23 6.39 -1.36
C LEU A 4 -0.30 6.82 -2.49
N ASP A 5 0.32 7.98 -2.38
CA ASP A 5 1.41 8.35 -3.29
C ASP A 5 2.70 7.65 -2.85
N LYS A 6 3.10 6.60 -3.57
CA LYS A 6 4.23 5.76 -3.19
C LYS A 6 5.52 6.53 -3.44
N PRO A 7 6.38 6.75 -2.43
CA PRO A 7 7.68 7.35 -2.67
C PRO A 7 8.60 6.36 -3.43
N PRO A 8 9.70 6.84 -4.01
CA PRO A 8 10.73 5.98 -4.57
C PRO A 8 11.53 5.34 -3.42
N GLY A 9 12.00 4.11 -3.62
CA GLY A 9 12.72 3.33 -2.63
C GLY A 9 11.98 2.06 -2.19
N PRO A 10 10.82 2.14 -1.52
CA PRO A 10 10.12 0.96 -1.04
C PRO A 10 9.38 0.23 -2.16
N THR A 11 9.27 -1.09 -2.01
CA THR A 11 8.33 -1.91 -2.79
C THR A 11 6.88 -1.57 -2.42
N SER A 12 5.93 -1.90 -3.30
CA SER A 12 4.49 -1.84 -2.97
C SER A 12 4.13 -2.67 -1.73
N HIS A 13 4.78 -3.82 -1.52
CA HIS A 13 4.55 -4.68 -0.36
C HIS A 13 5.05 -4.07 0.95
N GLN A 14 6.23 -3.46 0.96
CA GLN A 14 6.74 -2.72 2.12
C GLN A 14 5.82 -1.57 2.51
N THR A 15 5.30 -0.86 1.51
CA THR A 15 4.34 0.23 1.72
C THR A 15 3.04 -0.26 2.37
N VAL A 16 2.51 -1.40 1.92
CA VAL A 16 1.35 -2.06 2.57
C VAL A 16 1.67 -2.44 4.02
N ALA A 17 2.86 -3.00 4.28
CA ALA A 17 3.27 -3.38 5.63
C ALA A 17 3.31 -2.17 6.58
N TRP A 18 3.86 -1.04 6.12
CA TRP A 18 3.87 0.21 6.90
C TRP A 18 2.45 0.71 7.18
N VAL A 19 1.57 0.71 6.16
CA VAL A 19 0.17 1.13 6.34
C VAL A 19 -0.55 0.24 7.36
N LYS A 20 -0.31 -1.08 7.35
CA LYS A 20 -0.86 -1.98 8.38
C LYS A 20 -0.38 -1.63 9.78
N GLN A 21 0.91 -1.31 9.94
CA GLN A 21 1.50 -0.96 11.23
C GLN A 21 0.99 0.38 11.74
N ILE A 22 0.96 1.41 10.88
CA ILE A 22 0.51 2.77 11.23
C ILE A 22 -0.97 2.77 11.63
N LEU A 23 -1.81 2.00 10.93
CA LEU A 23 -3.25 1.97 11.17
C LEU A 23 -3.68 0.87 12.16
N GLU A 24 -2.75 0.05 12.65
CA GLU A 24 -3.01 -1.08 13.57
C GLU A 24 -4.09 -2.05 13.06
N ILE A 25 -4.12 -2.30 11.74
CA ILE A 25 -5.14 -3.15 11.10
C ILE A 25 -4.59 -4.53 10.70
N PRO A 26 -5.43 -5.59 10.77
CA PRO A 26 -4.99 -6.96 10.49
C PRO A 26 -4.71 -7.21 9.00
N LYS A 27 -5.37 -6.46 8.10
CA LYS A 27 -5.34 -6.72 6.65
C LYS A 27 -5.29 -5.42 5.84
N ALA A 28 -4.38 -5.36 4.88
CA ALA A 28 -4.35 -4.38 3.81
C ALA A 28 -3.70 -5.01 2.57
N ALA A 29 -4.01 -4.50 1.38
CA ALA A 29 -3.47 -4.98 0.10
C ALA A 29 -3.43 -3.84 -0.91
N HIS A 30 -2.59 -3.94 -1.95
CA HIS A 30 -2.53 -2.97 -3.03
C HIS A 30 -3.19 -3.52 -4.32
N SER A 31 -3.77 -2.64 -5.14
CA SER A 31 -4.33 -3.00 -6.45
C SER A 31 -3.34 -2.61 -7.56
N GLY A 32 -2.38 -3.49 -7.84
CA GLY A 32 -1.29 -3.27 -8.79
C GLY A 32 0.06 -2.99 -8.12
N THR A 33 1.16 -3.31 -8.80
CA THR A 33 2.52 -3.20 -8.27
C THR A 33 3.25 -2.06 -8.95
N LEU A 34 4.00 -1.29 -8.16
CA LEU A 34 4.96 -0.31 -8.64
C LEU A 34 6.36 -0.79 -8.27
N ASP A 35 7.29 -0.72 -9.21
CA ASP A 35 8.69 -1.04 -8.94
C ASP A 35 9.26 -0.11 -7.85
N PRO A 36 10.31 -0.53 -7.12
CA PRO A 36 10.88 0.25 -6.03
C PRO A 36 11.18 1.71 -6.40
N GLN A 37 11.73 1.95 -7.59
CA GLN A 37 12.11 3.28 -8.06
C GLN A 37 10.94 4.11 -8.63
N VAL A 38 9.78 3.50 -8.85
CA VAL A 38 8.60 4.18 -9.40
C VAL A 38 7.85 4.91 -8.29
N THR A 39 7.42 6.13 -8.57
CA THR A 39 6.52 6.91 -7.71
C THR A 39 5.10 6.94 -8.27
N GLY A 40 4.15 7.40 -7.46
CA GLY A 40 2.79 7.67 -7.91
C GLY A 40 1.73 6.91 -7.13
N VAL A 41 0.49 7.02 -7.62
CA VAL A 41 -0.69 6.53 -6.91
C VAL A 41 -0.70 5.01 -6.85
N LEU A 42 -0.63 4.48 -5.64
CA LEU A 42 -0.79 3.07 -5.29
C LEU A 42 -2.10 2.90 -4.51
N PRO A 43 -3.19 2.42 -5.15
CA PRO A 43 -4.45 2.16 -4.47
C PRO A 43 -4.32 1.04 -3.44
N LEU A 44 -4.72 1.31 -2.21
CA LEU A 44 -4.69 0.38 -1.08
C LEU A 44 -6.11 0.04 -0.58
N GLY A 45 -6.42 -1.24 -0.58
CA GLY A 45 -7.55 -1.82 0.15
C GLY A 45 -7.20 -2.03 1.62
N LEU A 46 -8.14 -1.75 2.53
CA LEU A 46 -7.97 -1.95 3.98
C LEU A 46 -9.09 -2.84 4.51
N GLY A 47 -8.78 -3.78 5.40
CA GLY A 47 -9.76 -4.67 6.02
C GLY A 47 -10.64 -5.38 4.98
N GLU A 48 -11.96 -5.24 5.10
CA GLU A 48 -12.94 -5.78 4.16
C GLU A 48 -12.82 -5.21 2.74
N GLY A 49 -12.25 -4.00 2.57
CA GLY A 49 -11.99 -3.38 1.28
C GLY A 49 -10.80 -3.97 0.50
N THR A 50 -10.36 -5.18 0.88
CA THR A 50 -9.33 -5.98 0.19
C THR A 50 -9.92 -7.17 -0.56
N LYS A 51 -11.25 -7.30 -0.55
CA LYS A 51 -12.00 -8.32 -1.29
C LYS A 51 -12.20 -7.91 -2.74
#